data_AF-H9FDI4-F1
#
_entry.id   AF-H9FDI4-F1
#
_cell.length_a   1.000
_cell.length_b   1.000
_cell.length_c   1.000
_cell.angle_alpha   90.00
_cell.angle_beta   90.00
_cell.angle_gamma   90.00
#
_symmetry.space_group_name_H-M   'P 1'
#
loop_
_entity.id
_entity.type
_entity.pdbx_description
1 polymer ?
#
loop_
_entity_poly.entity_id
_entity_poly.type
_entity_poly.pdbx_seq_one_letter_code
_entity_poly.pdbx_strand_id
1 'polypeptide(L)'
;LKEIHLVSNEDPTVAAFKAASELILGKNELGQETTPSFNAMVVNNLTLQIVQGHIERQTADVIVNSVDPRDITVGPVAKSILQQAGVEMQSEFLATKAKQFQPSQLVLVTRGFNLSCQYIYHVLWHSEFPKPQTLK
;
A
#
# COMPACT_ATOMS: atom_id res chain seq x y z
N LEU A 1 -2.58 -15.34 2.40
CA LEU A 1 -2.45 -14.03 3.04
C LEU A 1 -2.87 -14.17 4.49
N LYS A 2 -2.06 -13.74 5.46
CA LYS A 2 -2.41 -13.80 6.89
C LYS A 2 -2.46 -12.42 7.55
N GLU A 3 -1.87 -11.42 6.90
CA GLU A 3 -1.67 -10.09 7.48
C GLU A 3 -1.70 -9.00 6.40
N ILE A 4 -2.27 -7.84 6.74
CA ILE A 4 -2.34 -6.62 5.93
C ILE A 4 -1.88 -5.46 6.81
N HIS A 5 -0.99 -4.62 6.29
CA HIS A 5 -0.55 -3.40 6.97
C HIS A 5 -1.09 -2.17 6.25
N LEU A 6 -1.79 -1.29 6.97
CA LEU A 6 -2.11 0.06 6.54
C LEU A 6 -1.08 1.01 7.14
N VAL A 7 -0.22 1.57 6.29
CA VAL A 7 0.97 2.30 6.72
C VAL A 7 0.85 3.76 6.31
N SER A 8 1.04 4.68 7.24
CA SER A 8 1.22 6.10 6.93
C SER A 8 2.15 6.75 7.94
N ASN A 9 2.96 7.70 7.50
CA ASN A 9 3.82 8.49 8.39
C ASN A 9 3.13 9.75 8.92
N GLU A 10 1.88 10.00 8.53
CA GLU A 10 1.08 11.15 8.96
C GLU A 10 0.07 10.74 10.05
N ASP A 11 0.16 11.37 11.23
CA ASP A 11 -0.76 11.11 12.35
C ASP A 11 -2.25 11.16 11.96
N PRO A 12 -2.74 12.16 11.19
CA PRO A 12 -4.15 12.22 10.83
C PRO A 12 -4.60 11.04 9.97
N THR A 13 -3.74 10.55 9.10
CA THR A 13 -4.02 9.42 8.20
C THR A 13 -4.05 8.12 8.98
N VAL A 14 -3.11 7.92 9.92
CA VAL A 14 -3.11 6.77 10.85
C VAL A 14 -4.38 6.75 11.71
N ALA A 15 -4.77 7.90 12.26
CA ALA A 15 -6.00 8.03 13.04
C ALA A 15 -7.24 7.71 12.19
N ALA A 16 -7.28 8.18 10.93
CA ALA A 16 -8.36 7.87 10.00
C ALA A 16 -8.43 6.37 9.66
N PHE A 17 -7.29 5.72 9.40
CA PHE A 17 -7.26 4.27 9.20
C PHE A 17 -7.81 3.51 10.40
N LYS A 18 -7.42 3.90 11.61
CA LYS A 18 -7.92 3.28 12.83
C LYS A 18 -9.43 3.46 12.98
N ALA A 19 -9.93 4.69 12.88
CA ALA A 19 -11.35 4.99 13.02
C ALA A 19 -12.21 4.25 11.98
N ALA A 20 -11.78 4.25 10.71
CA ALA A 20 -12.47 3.54 9.63
C ALA A 20 -12.47 2.02 9.86
N SER A 21 -11.33 1.47 10.30
CA SER A 21 -11.21 0.03 10.55
C SER A 21 -12.10 -0.41 11.72
N GLU A 22 -12.12 0.34 12.82
CA GLU A 22 -13.00 0.07 13.97
C GLU A 22 -14.49 0.16 13.59
N LEU A 23 -14.84 1.10 12.71
CA LEU A 23 -16.21 1.29 12.24
C LEU A 23 -16.67 0.12 11.34
N ILE A 24 -15.81 -0.33 10.42
CA ILE A 24 -16.16 -1.35 9.42
C ILE A 24 -16.06 -2.77 9.98
N LEU A 25 -15.03 -3.03 10.79
CA LEU A 25 -14.70 -4.38 11.27
C LEU A 25 -15.18 -4.65 12.70
N GLY A 26 -15.67 -3.61 13.39
CA GLY A 26 -16.03 -3.67 14.80
C GLY A 26 -14.85 -3.39 15.73
N LYS A 27 -15.15 -3.06 16.98
CA LYS A 27 -14.12 -2.93 18.02
C LYS A 27 -13.74 -4.32 18.50
N ASN A 28 -12.44 -4.60 18.62
CA ASN A 28 -11.97 -5.76 19.35
C ASN A 28 -12.38 -5.59 20.83
N GLU A 29 -13.39 -6.32 21.29
CA GLU A 29 -13.73 -6.41 22.71
C GLU A 29 -12.70 -7.28 23.44
N LEU A 30 -11.51 -6.74 23.70
CA LEU A 30 -10.61 -7.34 24.68
C LEU A 30 -9.95 -6.26 25.53
N GLY A 31 -10.53 -6.06 26.72
CA GLY A 31 -9.85 -5.68 27.95
C GLY A 31 -9.12 -4.34 28.01
N GLN A 32 -9.56 -3.48 28.93
CA GLN A 32 -8.65 -2.54 29.60
C GLN A 32 -7.49 -3.33 30.22
N GLU A 33 -6.27 -3.10 29.78
CA GLU A 33 -5.08 -3.12 30.64
C GLU A 33 -3.92 -2.42 29.93
N THR A 34 -3.08 -1.78 30.74
CA THR A 34 -2.10 -0.75 30.40
C THR A 34 -0.99 -1.24 29.46
N THR A 35 -1.04 -0.88 28.18
CA THR A 35 0.09 -0.58 27.26
C THR A 35 -0.44 -0.15 25.87
N PRO A 36 0.18 0.81 25.16
CA PRO A 36 -0.40 1.39 23.94
C PRO A 36 -0.09 0.51 22.71
N SER A 37 -0.96 -0.45 22.38
CA SER A 37 -0.89 -1.14 21.09
C SER A 37 -2.27 -1.62 20.59
N PHE A 38 -3.26 -0.72 20.57
CA PHE A 38 -4.56 -0.96 19.92
C PHE A 38 -4.49 -0.62 18.42
N ASN A 39 -3.60 -1.28 17.66
CA ASN A 39 -3.44 -1.06 16.23
C ASN A 39 -3.66 -2.33 15.38
N ALA A 40 -4.00 -3.46 15.99
CA ALA A 40 -4.25 -4.72 15.31
C ALA A 40 -5.73 -5.12 15.40
N MET A 41 -6.33 -5.53 14.30
CA MET A 41 -7.69 -6.08 14.23
C MET A 41 -7.66 -7.45 13.56
N VAL A 42 -8.44 -8.42 14.06
CA VAL A 42 -8.49 -9.77 13.49
C VAL A 42 -9.87 -10.04 12.92
N VAL A 43 -9.94 -10.31 11.61
CA VAL A 43 -11.18 -10.60 10.89
C VAL A 43 -10.99 -11.85 10.06
N ASN A 44 -11.79 -12.89 10.32
CA ASN A 44 -11.77 -14.14 9.56
C ASN A 44 -10.35 -14.73 9.38
N ASN A 45 -9.56 -14.75 10.46
CA ASN A 45 -8.16 -15.20 10.50
C ASN A 45 -7.17 -14.33 9.69
N LEU A 46 -7.56 -13.13 9.28
CA LEU A 46 -6.68 -12.10 8.73
C LEU A 46 -6.41 -11.04 9.80
N THR A 47 -5.15 -10.65 9.94
CA THR A 47 -4.75 -9.56 10.83
C THR A 47 -4.57 -8.28 10.03
N LEU A 48 -5.28 -7.21 10.41
CA LEU A 48 -5.09 -5.86 9.89
C LEU A 48 -4.28 -5.07 10.92
N GLN A 49 -3.10 -4.59 10.54
CA GLN A 49 -2.24 -3.73 11.36
C GLN A 49 -2.30 -2.30 10.85
N ILE A 50 -2.50 -1.34 11.76
CA ILE A 50 -2.36 0.09 11.49
C ILE A 50 -0.96 0.51 11.95
N VAL A 51 -0.12 0.90 11.01
CA VAL A 51 1.29 1.21 11.28
C VAL A 51 1.53 2.69 11.02
N GLN A 52 1.96 3.40 12.06
CA GLN A 52 2.53 4.73 11.89
C GLN A 52 3.99 4.59 11.47
N GLY A 53 4.30 4.95 10.23
CA GLY A 53 5.66 4.84 9.71
C GLY A 53 5.76 5.01 8.20
N HIS A 54 6.96 4.75 7.73
CA HIS A 54 7.35 4.88 6.33
C HIS A 54 7.14 3.57 5.59
N ILE A 55 6.36 3.58 4.51
CA ILE A 55 6.03 2.36 3.73
C ILE A 55 7.28 1.70 3.14
N GLU A 56 8.25 2.49 2.72
CA GLU A 56 9.52 2.03 2.17
C GLU A 56 10.42 1.35 3.20
N ARG A 57 10.11 1.44 4.49
CA ARG A 57 10.84 0.81 5.60
C ARG A 57 10.14 -0.40 6.19
N GLN A 58 9.01 -0.83 5.60
CA GLN A 58 8.23 -1.95 6.13
C GLN A 58 8.77 -3.30 5.66
N THR A 59 8.74 -4.28 6.54
CA THR A 59 9.03 -5.67 6.22
C THR A 59 7.73 -6.40 5.94
N ALA A 60 7.50 -6.74 4.67
CA ALA A 60 6.35 -7.50 4.21
C ALA A 60 6.74 -8.27 2.96
N ASP A 61 6.02 -9.34 2.61
CA ASP A 61 6.30 -10.07 1.36
C ASP A 61 6.04 -9.21 0.12
N VAL A 62 5.03 -8.34 0.19
CA VAL A 62 4.59 -7.48 -0.91
C VAL A 62 4.34 -6.06 -0.40
N ILE A 63 4.87 -5.07 -1.12
CA ILE A 63 4.48 -3.66 -0.97
C ILE A 63 3.56 -3.27 -2.12
N VAL A 64 2.48 -2.56 -1.82
CA VAL A 64 1.57 -2.03 -2.84
C VAL A 64 1.92 -0.57 -3.12
N ASN A 65 2.17 -0.27 -4.39
CA ASN A 65 2.41 1.09 -4.87
C ASN A 65 1.27 1.51 -5.80
N SER A 66 0.84 2.77 -5.70
CA SER A 66 -0.16 3.36 -6.59
C SER A 66 0.53 4.36 -7.52
N VAL A 67 0.44 4.13 -8.83
CA VAL A 67 1.19 4.92 -9.82
C VAL A 67 0.37 5.27 -11.05
N ASP A 68 0.68 6.41 -11.67
CA ASP A 68 0.33 6.65 -13.07
C ASP A 68 1.30 5.81 -13.93
N PRO A 69 0.81 4.92 -14.82
CA PRO A 69 1.70 4.11 -15.64
C PRO A 69 2.60 4.93 -16.56
N ARG A 70 2.29 6.21 -16.84
CA ARG A 70 3.12 7.13 -17.62
C ARG A 70 4.29 7.70 -16.83
N ASP A 71 4.13 7.86 -15.52
CA ASP A 71 5.16 8.38 -14.63
C ASP A 71 5.00 7.83 -13.21
N ILE A 72 5.84 6.83 -12.89
CA ILE A 72 5.85 6.18 -11.57
C ILE A 72 6.55 7.00 -10.48
N THR A 73 7.00 8.22 -10.81
CA THR A 73 7.65 9.13 -9.86
C THR A 73 6.66 10.16 -9.29
N VAL A 74 5.40 10.13 -9.70
CA VAL A 74 4.36 11.06 -9.23
C VAL A 74 3.80 10.60 -7.89
N GLY A 75 3.75 11.52 -6.93
CA GLY A 75 3.18 11.29 -5.60
C GLY A 75 4.23 10.93 -4.53
N PRO A 76 3.97 11.29 -3.26
CA PRO A 76 4.96 11.14 -2.18
C PRO A 76 5.31 9.67 -1.91
N VAL A 77 4.31 8.79 -1.88
CA VAL A 77 4.51 7.34 -1.64
C VAL A 77 5.35 6.69 -2.73
N ALA A 78 5.01 6.94 -4.00
CA ALA A 78 5.72 6.35 -5.12
C ALA A 78 7.19 6.83 -5.18
N LYS A 79 7.45 8.10 -4.85
CA LYS A 79 8.81 8.65 -4.73
C LYS A 79 9.60 7.95 -3.63
N SER A 80 9.06 7.82 -2.43
CA SER A 80 9.76 7.16 -1.32
C SER A 80 10.08 5.70 -1.62
N ILE A 81 9.13 4.97 -2.23
CA ILE A 81 9.34 3.59 -2.67
C ILE A 81 10.46 3.52 -3.72
N LEU A 82 10.41 4.35 -4.77
CA LEU A 82 11.45 4.35 -5.81
C LEU A 82 12.83 4.74 -5.27
N GLN A 83 12.90 5.74 -4.40
CA GLN A 83 14.15 6.17 -3.76
C GLN A 83 14.79 5.04 -2.96
N GLN A 84 13.99 4.28 -2.21
CA GLN A 84 14.51 3.17 -1.41
C GLN A 84 14.78 1.93 -2.27
N ALA A 85 13.94 1.60 -3.25
CA ALA A 85 14.09 0.42 -4.11
C ALA A 85 15.28 0.53 -5.07
N GLY A 86 15.58 1.73 -5.58
CA GLY A 86 16.62 1.97 -6.57
C GLY A 86 16.09 2.13 -8.00
N VAL A 87 16.95 2.63 -8.89
CA VAL A 87 16.63 2.92 -10.30
C VAL A 87 16.32 1.67 -11.12
N GLU A 88 16.75 0.51 -10.62
CA GLU A 88 16.50 -0.81 -11.19
C GLU A 88 15.00 -1.14 -11.16
N MET A 89 14.26 -0.65 -10.15
CA MET A 89 12.80 -0.78 -10.08
C MET A 89 12.12 -0.11 -11.27
N GLN A 90 12.52 1.12 -11.59
CA GLN A 90 11.97 1.84 -12.74
C GLN A 90 12.33 1.15 -14.06
N SER A 91 13.55 0.63 -14.16
CA SER A 91 14.01 -0.09 -15.36
C SER A 91 13.20 -1.38 -15.60
N GLU A 92 12.95 -2.17 -14.56
CA GLU A 92 12.11 -3.37 -14.63
C GLU A 92 10.64 -3.04 -14.89
N PHE A 93 10.13 -1.97 -14.29
CA PHE A 93 8.77 -1.49 -14.56
C PHE A 93 8.58 -1.16 -16.04
N LEU A 94 9.47 -0.35 -16.62
CA LEU A 94 9.39 0.06 -18.02
C LEU A 94 9.56 -1.12 -18.98
N ALA A 95 10.50 -2.03 -18.69
CA ALA A 95 10.70 -3.24 -19.50
C ALA A 95 9.48 -4.18 -19.45
N THR A 96 8.87 -4.35 -18.28
CA THR A 96 7.65 -5.15 -18.09
C THR A 96 6.47 -4.51 -18.81
N LYS A 97 6.31 -3.18 -18.68
CA LYS A 97 5.28 -2.41 -19.39
C LYS A 97 5.42 -2.58 -20.89
N ALA A 98 6.62 -2.44 -21.45
CA ALA A 98 6.83 -2.58 -22.89
C ALA A 98 6.47 -3.99 -23.43
N LYS A 99 6.63 -5.03 -22.61
CA LYS A 99 6.37 -6.43 -23.01
C LYS A 99 4.93 -6.89 -22.79
N GLN A 100 4.28 -6.39 -21.74
CA GLN A 100 3.06 -7.00 -21.20
C GLN A 100 1.89 -6.02 -21.08
N PHE A 101 2.09 -4.71 -21.30
CA PHE A 101 1.06 -3.72 -21.02
C PHE A 101 -0.17 -3.90 -21.91
N GLN A 102 -1.28 -4.25 -21.27
CA GLN A 102 -2.60 -4.23 -21.86
C GLN A 102 -3.40 -3.03 -21.32
N PRO A 103 -4.26 -2.39 -22.13
CA PRO A 103 -5.08 -1.26 -21.67
C PRO A 103 -5.96 -1.59 -20.45
N SER A 104 -6.31 -2.87 -20.24
CA SER A 104 -7.09 -3.35 -19.11
C SER A 104 -6.26 -3.80 -17.91
N GLN A 105 -4.93 -3.74 -17.98
CA GLN A 105 -4.06 -4.21 -16.91
C GLN A 105 -4.12 -3.26 -15.71
N LEU A 106 -4.58 -3.77 -14.57
CA LEU A 106 -4.71 -2.99 -13.33
C LEU A 106 -3.46 -3.04 -12.46
N VAL A 107 -2.65 -4.10 -12.59
CA VAL A 107 -1.47 -4.32 -11.75
C VAL A 107 -0.27 -4.72 -12.60
N LEU A 108 0.87 -4.08 -12.36
CA LEU A 108 2.19 -4.49 -12.86
C LEU A 108 3.06 -4.88 -11.68
N VAL A 109 3.82 -5.98 -11.79
CA VAL A 109 4.66 -6.49 -10.69
C VAL A 109 6.13 -6.28 -11.01
N THR A 110 6.89 -5.80 -10.03
CA THR A 110 8.36 -5.76 -10.03
C THR A 110 8.91 -6.47 -8.78
N ARG A 111 10.22 -6.74 -8.75
CA ARG A 111 10.93 -7.20 -7.55
C ARG A 111 11.04 -6.07 -6.52
N GLY A 112 11.28 -6.41 -5.26
CA GLY A 112 11.48 -5.44 -4.18
C GLY A 112 12.82 -4.67 -4.24
N PHE A 113 13.82 -5.21 -4.95
CA PHE A 113 15.17 -4.64 -5.03
C PHE A 113 15.78 -4.37 -3.64
N ASN A 114 16.04 -3.11 -3.32
CA ASN A 114 16.62 -2.69 -2.03
C ASN A 114 15.57 -2.54 -0.92
N LEU A 115 14.28 -2.76 -1.20
CA LEU A 115 13.25 -2.89 -0.17
C LEU A 115 13.33 -4.26 0.50
N SER A 116 12.82 -4.37 1.72
CA SER A 116 12.76 -5.65 2.44
C SER A 116 11.69 -6.61 1.90
N CYS A 117 10.90 -6.20 0.89
CA CYS A 117 9.87 -7.04 0.29
C CYS A 117 10.37 -7.88 -0.88
N GLN A 118 9.64 -8.95 -1.20
CA GLN A 118 9.96 -9.79 -2.35
C GLN A 118 9.48 -9.13 -3.65
N TYR A 119 8.28 -8.54 -3.62
CA TYR A 119 7.64 -7.93 -4.78
C TYR A 119 7.01 -6.57 -4.46
N ILE A 120 6.89 -5.75 -5.50
CA ILE A 120 6.11 -4.52 -5.48
C ILE A 120 4.97 -4.66 -6.48
N TYR A 121 3.74 -4.48 -6.00
CA TYR A 121 2.54 -4.52 -6.82
C TYR A 121 2.14 -3.08 -7.16
N HIS A 122 2.34 -2.69 -8.41
CA HIS A 122 2.00 -1.37 -8.91
C HIS A 122 0.57 -1.34 -9.42
N VAL A 123 -0.35 -0.78 -8.64
CA VAL A 123 -1.71 -0.49 -9.06
C VAL A 123 -1.69 0.70 -10.02
N LEU A 124 -2.17 0.48 -11.25
CA LEU A 124 -2.07 1.41 -12.36
C LEU A 124 -3.32 2.29 -12.45
N TRP A 125 -3.16 3.58 -12.20
CA TRP A 125 -4.22 4.57 -12.34
C TRP A 125 -4.19 5.18 -13.73
N HIS A 126 -5.12 4.76 -14.58
CA HIS A 126 -5.30 5.36 -15.90
C HIS A 126 -6.16 6.62 -15.73
N SER A 127 -5.66 7.78 -16.15
CA SER A 127 -6.44 9.04 -16.12
C SER A 127 -7.71 8.99 -16.97
N GLU A 128 -7.87 7.94 -17.78
CA GLU A 128 -9.06 7.67 -18.61
C GLU A 128 -10.17 6.94 -17.84
N PHE A 129 -9.94 6.47 -16.62
CA PHE A 129 -11.03 5.97 -15.80
C PHE A 129 -11.93 7.15 -15.41
N PRO A 130 -13.24 7.09 -15.73
CA PRO A 130 -14.16 8.15 -15.37
C PRO A 130 -14.07 8.39 -13.86
N LYS A 131 -13.94 9.66 -13.47
CA LYS A 131 -13.98 10.06 -12.07
C LYS A 131 -15.16 9.35 -11.40
N PRO A 132 -14.99 8.72 -10.23
CA PRO A 132 -16.13 8.18 -9.50
C PRO A 132 -17.15 9.30 -9.40
N GLN A 133 -18.37 9.05 -9.89
CA GLN A 133 -19.49 9.92 -9.57
C GLN A 133 -19.53 9.97 -8.05
N THR A 134 -19.45 11.16 -7.48
CA THR A 134 -19.56 11.37 -6.04
C THR A 134 -20.81 10.61 -5.57
N LEU A 135 -20.62 9.57 -4.76
CA LEU A 135 -21.73 8.96 -4.02
C LEU A 135 -22.24 10.07 -3.10
N LYS A 136 -23.35 10.69 -3.53
CA LYS A 136 -24.11 11.64 -2.73
C LYS A 136 -24.89 10.89 -1.65
#